data_AF-A0A7J2HS36-F1
#
_entry.id   AF-A0A7J2HS36-F1
#
_cell.length_a   1.000
_cell.length_b   1.000
_cell.length_c   1.000
_cell.angle_alpha   90.00
_cell.angle_beta   90.00
_cell.angle_gamma   90.00
#
_symmetry.space_group_name_H-M   'P 1'
#
loop_
_entity.id
_entity.type
_entity.pdbx_description
1 polymer ?
#
loop_
_entity_poly.entity_id
_entity_poly.type
_entity_poly.pdbx_seq_one_letter_code
_entity_poly.pdbx_strand_id
1 'polypeptide(L)'
;MGSSLHTKKILSLLSTLLERRLALRCMEKYDVDLMLIDGSFYGFRTRCSEIKEKRFGDLGIEGTIARGIESGWDLVKEVYELTRRLKSSGRAVAVIKRVRTSAIDGWLISRNWSLDGVLNRNDRAILRGLMKVGEYFDYDDFLDFHYLLYSGLKSWFREIEREIAKWPESEKLRRALEHVEEKLRLQISTDLCPKGASDREKDEAFREVLSPKRLYLRLSRYASPACIELGDGTDPELALSYLMKSANPTTGLPFSIDLIDELISFDRRLASEFADEIEARLLLDGELDADSVYGDFESINPQKPE
;
A
#
# COMPACT_ATOMS: atom_id res chain seq x y z
N MET A 1 -1.70 -13.93 -23.82
CA MET A 1 -1.16 -14.64 -22.64
C MET A 1 -0.91 -13.66 -21.51
N GLY A 2 -1.62 -13.80 -20.39
CA GLY A 2 -1.53 -12.90 -19.23
C GLY A 2 -0.29 -13.18 -18.39
N SER A 3 0.47 -12.15 -18.04
CA SER A 3 1.54 -12.28 -17.04
C SER A 3 0.91 -12.50 -15.66
N SER A 4 1.35 -13.54 -14.93
CA SER A 4 0.95 -13.82 -13.53
C SER A 4 1.02 -12.57 -12.64
N LEU A 5 1.97 -11.69 -12.97
CA LEU A 5 2.21 -10.44 -12.28
C LEU A 5 1.12 -9.38 -12.52
N HIS A 6 0.62 -9.28 -13.76
CA HIS A 6 -0.51 -8.41 -14.09
C HIS A 6 -1.79 -8.91 -13.44
N THR A 7 -2.04 -10.23 -13.48
CA THR A 7 -3.22 -10.83 -12.85
C THR A 7 -3.24 -10.59 -11.34
N LYS A 8 -2.10 -10.82 -10.64
CA LYS A 8 -1.96 -10.51 -9.21
C LYS A 8 -2.24 -9.04 -8.90
N LYS A 9 -1.76 -8.13 -9.76
CA LYS A 9 -1.99 -6.69 -9.59
C LYS A 9 -3.46 -6.32 -9.77
N ILE A 10 -4.11 -6.84 -10.80
CA ILE A 10 -5.54 -6.62 -11.07
C ILE A 10 -6.38 -7.14 -9.91
N LEU A 11 -6.16 -8.38 -9.46
CA LEU A 11 -6.89 -8.96 -8.33
C LEU A 11 -6.72 -8.13 -7.04
N SER A 12 -5.48 -7.70 -6.73
CA SER A 12 -5.22 -6.84 -5.57
C SER A 12 -5.98 -5.51 -5.63
N LEU A 13 -6.10 -4.91 -6.82
CA LEU A 13 -6.87 -3.67 -6.99
C LEU A 13 -8.37 -3.91 -6.92
N LEU A 14 -8.88 -5.04 -7.40
CA LEU A 14 -10.29 -5.42 -7.25
C LEU A 14 -10.66 -5.64 -5.78
N SER A 15 -9.79 -6.28 -4.98
CA SER A 15 -9.98 -6.38 -3.53
C SER A 15 -10.03 -4.99 -2.89
N THR A 16 -9.04 -4.14 -3.20
CA THR A 16 -9.01 -2.75 -2.71
C THR A 16 -10.28 -1.99 -3.11
N LEU A 17 -10.74 -2.15 -4.35
CA LEU A 17 -11.97 -1.53 -4.84
C LEU A 17 -13.18 -1.91 -3.99
N LEU A 18 -13.36 -3.22 -3.72
CA LEU A 18 -14.47 -3.73 -2.92
C LEU A 18 -14.40 -3.25 -1.46
N GLU A 19 -13.21 -3.27 -0.86
CA GLU A 19 -12.97 -2.75 0.48
C GLU A 19 -13.33 -1.25 0.58
N ARG A 20 -12.85 -0.42 -0.35
CA ARG A 20 -13.10 1.03 -0.36
C ARG A 20 -14.58 1.35 -0.61
N ARG A 21 -15.25 0.61 -1.50
CA ARG A 21 -16.71 0.72 -1.72
C ARG A 21 -17.51 0.31 -0.48
N LEU A 22 -17.11 -0.77 0.19
CA LEU A 22 -17.78 -1.21 1.42
C LEU A 22 -17.59 -0.19 2.54
N ALA A 23 -16.37 0.33 2.73
CA ALA A 23 -16.08 1.35 3.73
C ALA A 23 -16.97 2.58 3.53
N LEU A 24 -17.01 3.16 2.32
CA LEU A 24 -17.86 4.33 2.04
C LEU A 24 -19.34 4.04 2.28
N ARG A 25 -19.85 2.89 1.84
CA ARG A 25 -21.25 2.49 2.12
C ARG A 25 -21.53 2.35 3.61
N CYS A 26 -20.60 1.81 4.38
CA CYS A 26 -20.74 1.71 5.83
C CYS A 26 -20.75 3.08 6.51
N MET A 27 -19.91 4.01 6.05
CA MET A 27 -19.91 5.39 6.56
C MET A 27 -21.24 6.09 6.28
N GLU A 28 -21.76 5.96 5.05
CA GLU A 28 -23.05 6.54 4.65
C GLU A 28 -24.23 5.93 5.42
N LYS A 29 -24.21 4.61 5.65
CA LYS A 29 -25.33 3.89 6.26
C LYS A 29 -25.37 3.99 7.79
N TYR A 30 -24.21 3.96 8.45
CA TYR A 30 -24.11 3.79 9.90
C TYR A 30 -23.63 5.04 10.63
N ASP A 31 -23.36 6.15 9.91
CA ASP A 31 -22.85 7.42 10.46
C ASP A 31 -21.72 7.21 11.49
N VAL A 32 -20.69 6.49 11.07
CA VAL A 32 -19.58 6.11 11.96
C VAL A 32 -18.76 7.34 12.37
N ASP A 33 -18.25 7.35 13.61
CA ASP A 33 -17.30 8.37 14.08
C ASP A 33 -15.90 8.17 13.47
N LEU A 34 -15.51 6.90 13.28
CA LEU A 34 -14.21 6.49 12.76
C LEU A 34 -14.37 5.30 11.82
N MET A 35 -13.67 5.31 10.70
CA MET A 35 -13.58 4.23 9.72
C MET A 35 -12.14 3.75 9.64
N LEU A 36 -11.89 2.50 10.08
CA LEU A 36 -10.59 1.87 9.93
C LEU A 36 -10.51 1.13 8.60
N ILE A 37 -9.43 1.34 7.86
CA ILE A 37 -9.14 0.60 6.64
C ILE A 37 -7.80 -0.14 6.76
N ASP A 38 -7.72 -1.36 6.23
CA ASP A 38 -6.45 -2.09 6.16
C ASP A 38 -5.60 -1.61 4.97
N GLY A 39 -4.31 -1.38 5.24
CA GLY A 39 -3.36 -0.81 4.29
C GLY A 39 -3.44 0.71 4.17
N SER A 40 -2.30 1.32 3.81
CA SER A 40 -2.16 2.77 3.56
C SER A 40 -3.14 3.26 2.49
N PHE A 41 -3.51 4.54 2.53
CA PHE A 41 -4.42 5.14 1.55
C PHE A 41 -3.96 4.87 0.11
N TYR A 42 -2.73 5.25 -0.24
CA TYR A 42 -2.20 5.13 -1.60
C TYR A 42 -1.19 3.99 -1.80
N GLY A 43 -1.20 2.99 -0.93
CA GLY A 43 -0.32 1.81 -1.05
C GLY A 43 -0.60 0.99 -2.31
N PHE A 44 -1.86 0.98 -2.74
CA PHE A 44 -2.30 0.30 -3.96
C PHE A 44 -1.65 0.85 -5.23
N ARG A 45 -1.09 2.07 -5.24
CA ARG A 45 -0.61 2.71 -6.47
C ARG A 45 0.56 1.98 -7.12
N THR A 46 1.41 1.36 -6.31
CA THR A 46 2.69 0.82 -6.77
C THR A 46 2.46 -0.18 -7.90
N ARG A 47 3.08 0.07 -9.06
CA ARG A 47 3.01 -0.77 -10.27
C ARG A 47 1.64 -0.76 -10.97
N CYS A 48 0.80 0.23 -10.69
CA CYS A 48 -0.42 0.44 -11.46
C CYS A 48 -0.11 0.71 -12.95
N SER A 49 1.04 1.34 -13.25
CA SER A 49 1.54 1.55 -14.61
C SER A 49 1.56 0.29 -15.48
N GLU A 50 1.83 -0.89 -14.92
CA GLU A 50 1.96 -2.15 -15.66
C GLU A 50 0.64 -2.66 -16.25
N ILE A 51 -0.50 -2.21 -15.72
CA ILE A 51 -1.82 -2.72 -16.10
C ILE A 51 -2.70 -1.68 -16.81
N LYS A 52 -2.30 -0.40 -16.88
CA LYS A 52 -3.15 0.69 -17.37
C LYS A 52 -3.72 0.45 -18.77
N GLU A 53 -2.91 -0.13 -19.64
CA GLU A 53 -3.27 -0.37 -21.05
C GLU A 53 -4.01 -1.70 -21.27
N LYS A 54 -4.19 -2.51 -20.23
CA LYS A 54 -4.85 -3.82 -20.35
C LYS A 54 -6.35 -3.62 -20.38
N ARG A 55 -7.01 -4.11 -21.44
CA ARG A 55 -8.46 -4.27 -21.46
C ARG A 55 -8.85 -5.58 -20.82
N PHE A 56 -9.92 -5.56 -20.05
CA PHE A 56 -10.37 -6.74 -19.31
C PHE A 56 -11.04 -7.78 -20.21
N GLY A 57 -11.70 -7.35 -21.28
CA GLY A 57 -12.20 -8.25 -22.33
C GLY A 57 -11.08 -9.10 -22.95
N ASP A 58 -9.93 -8.50 -23.27
CA ASP A 58 -8.76 -9.21 -23.82
C ASP A 58 -8.15 -10.23 -22.83
N LEU A 59 -8.48 -10.12 -21.55
CA LEU A 59 -8.04 -11.01 -20.48
C LEU A 59 -9.08 -12.06 -20.10
N GLY A 60 -10.23 -12.10 -20.79
CA GLY A 60 -11.35 -12.97 -20.43
C GLY A 60 -12.00 -12.61 -19.09
N ILE A 61 -11.75 -11.39 -18.58
CA ILE A 61 -12.36 -10.90 -17.35
C ILE A 61 -13.70 -10.27 -17.75
N GLU A 62 -14.73 -11.11 -17.81
CA GLU A 62 -16.11 -10.71 -18.07
C GLU A 62 -16.94 -10.71 -16.78
N GLY A 63 -17.90 -9.79 -16.66
CA GLY A 63 -18.90 -9.82 -15.58
C GLY A 63 -18.73 -8.81 -14.43
N THR A 64 -19.55 -9.02 -13.41
CA THR A 64 -20.16 -8.04 -12.48
C THR A 64 -19.26 -7.32 -11.46
N ILE A 65 -17.95 -7.54 -11.43
CA ILE A 65 -17.10 -7.03 -10.34
C ILE A 65 -17.09 -5.48 -10.31
N ALA A 66 -17.29 -4.84 -11.47
CA ALA A 66 -17.68 -3.44 -11.52
C ALA A 66 -18.28 -3.07 -12.88
N ARG A 67 -19.60 -2.83 -12.93
CA ARG A 67 -20.22 -2.18 -14.09
C ARG A 67 -19.46 -0.88 -14.42
N GLY A 68 -19.01 -0.73 -15.66
CA GLY A 68 -18.30 0.47 -16.14
C GLY A 68 -16.78 0.48 -15.95
N ILE A 69 -16.15 -0.64 -15.58
CA ILE A 69 -14.68 -0.78 -15.59
C ILE A 69 -14.27 -1.71 -16.74
N GLU A 70 -13.67 -1.14 -17.79
CA GLU A 70 -13.31 -1.89 -19.01
C GLU A 70 -11.80 -2.15 -19.12
N SER A 71 -11.00 -1.38 -18.39
CA SER A 71 -9.55 -1.43 -18.46
C SER A 71 -8.89 -1.33 -17.09
N GLY A 72 -7.60 -1.69 -17.04
CA GLY A 72 -6.78 -1.48 -15.84
C GLY A 72 -6.69 -0.01 -15.45
N TRP A 73 -6.74 0.93 -16.41
CA TRP A 73 -6.80 2.36 -16.09
C TRP A 73 -8.10 2.77 -15.40
N ASP A 74 -9.25 2.26 -15.87
CA ASP A 74 -10.55 2.54 -15.23
C ASP A 74 -10.56 2.03 -13.79
N LEU A 75 -9.98 0.85 -13.55
CA LEU A 75 -9.84 0.28 -12.22
C LEU A 75 -8.95 1.15 -11.31
N VAL A 76 -7.79 1.59 -11.81
CA VAL A 76 -6.87 2.46 -11.06
C VAL A 76 -7.55 3.78 -10.71
N LYS A 77 -8.26 4.39 -11.67
CA LYS A 77 -8.97 5.65 -11.49
C LYS A 77 -10.08 5.53 -10.45
N GLU A 78 -10.90 4.48 -10.52
CA GLU A 78 -11.98 4.25 -9.56
C GLU A 78 -11.45 4.02 -8.14
N VAL A 79 -10.43 3.17 -7.97
CA VAL A 79 -9.79 2.95 -6.65
C VAL A 79 -9.18 4.23 -6.10
N TYR A 80 -8.54 5.03 -6.97
CA TYR A 80 -7.99 6.33 -6.59
C TYR A 80 -9.09 7.27 -6.09
N GLU A 81 -10.16 7.48 -6.84
CA GLU A 81 -11.26 8.39 -6.44
C GLU A 81 -11.96 7.94 -5.16
N LEU A 82 -12.21 6.64 -4.98
CA LEU A 82 -12.78 6.13 -3.73
C LEU A 82 -11.84 6.31 -2.54
N THR A 83 -10.54 6.12 -2.75
CA THR A 83 -9.51 6.37 -1.73
C THR A 83 -9.47 7.84 -1.34
N ARG A 84 -9.51 8.75 -2.32
CA ARG A 84 -9.57 10.20 -2.06
C ARG A 84 -10.78 10.57 -1.23
N ARG A 85 -11.97 10.07 -1.61
CA ARG A 85 -13.22 10.28 -0.85
C ARG A 85 -13.15 9.76 0.59
N LEU A 86 -12.53 8.59 0.80
CA LEU A 86 -12.31 8.06 2.14
C LEU A 86 -11.35 8.94 2.93
N LYS A 87 -10.20 9.29 2.36
CA LYS A 87 -9.21 10.16 3.02
C LYS A 87 -9.83 11.51 3.40
N SER A 88 -10.58 12.14 2.50
CA SER A 88 -11.18 13.46 2.71
C SER A 88 -12.45 13.47 3.57
N SER A 89 -12.89 12.31 4.06
CA SER A 89 -14.11 12.18 4.85
C SER A 89 -14.04 12.78 6.27
N GLY A 90 -12.84 13.10 6.76
CA GLY A 90 -12.65 13.52 8.16
C GLY A 90 -12.76 12.40 9.19
N ARG A 91 -12.91 11.14 8.76
CA ARG A 91 -13.22 10.02 9.66
C ARG A 91 -12.39 8.77 9.39
N ALA A 92 -11.55 8.75 8.35
CA ALA A 92 -10.83 7.55 7.94
C ALA A 92 -9.43 7.46 8.56
N VAL A 93 -9.07 6.28 9.06
CA VAL A 93 -7.71 5.94 9.52
C VAL A 93 -7.26 4.67 8.84
N ALA A 94 -6.14 4.75 8.13
CA ALA A 94 -5.51 3.61 7.50
C ALA A 94 -4.57 2.91 8.48
N VAL A 95 -4.71 1.59 8.64
CA VAL A 95 -3.85 0.75 9.50
C VAL A 95 -2.92 -0.05 8.62
N ILE A 96 -1.61 0.13 8.79
CA ILE A 96 -0.59 -0.43 7.90
C ILE A 96 0.11 -1.60 8.61
N LYS A 97 -0.23 -2.84 8.25
CA LYS A 97 0.37 -4.05 8.85
C LYS A 97 1.78 -4.34 8.37
N ARG A 98 2.15 -3.93 7.15
CA ARG A 98 3.48 -4.19 6.56
C ARG A 98 4.12 -2.88 6.15
N VAL A 99 5.11 -2.43 6.90
CA VAL A 99 5.87 -1.19 6.62
C VAL A 99 7.24 -1.53 6.09
N ARG A 100 7.65 -0.80 5.06
CA ARG A 100 9.00 -0.83 4.47
C ARG A 100 9.73 0.50 4.59
N THR A 101 9.12 1.48 5.26
CA THR A 101 9.72 2.80 5.45
C THR A 101 11.01 2.70 6.24
N SER A 102 12.00 3.44 5.76
CA SER A 102 13.36 3.51 6.31
C SER A 102 13.81 4.97 6.39
N ALA A 103 12.91 5.87 6.81
CA ALA A 103 13.16 7.30 6.87
C ALA A 103 14.17 7.65 7.97
N ILE A 104 14.22 6.89 9.07
CA ILE A 104 15.23 7.09 10.12
C ILE A 104 16.63 6.82 9.56
N ASP A 105 16.80 5.71 8.84
CA ASP A 105 18.06 5.40 8.15
C ASP A 105 18.40 6.45 7.07
N GLY A 106 17.40 6.95 6.35
CA GLY A 106 17.57 8.04 5.40
C GLY A 106 18.06 9.33 6.06
N TRP A 107 17.51 9.66 7.23
CA TRP A 107 17.95 10.79 8.03
C TRP A 107 19.37 10.61 8.56
N LEU A 108 19.75 9.40 9.00
CA LEU A 108 21.13 9.10 9.40
C LEU A 108 22.12 9.29 8.23
N ILE A 109 21.79 8.79 7.04
CA ILE A 109 22.57 9.01 5.82
C ILE A 109 22.74 10.49 5.54
N SER A 110 21.69 11.28 5.72
CA SER A 110 21.72 12.71 5.41
C SER A 110 22.66 13.51 6.33
N ARG A 111 23.17 12.90 7.41
CA ARG A 111 24.12 13.53 8.35
C ARG A 111 25.58 13.14 8.10
N ASN A 112 25.82 11.96 7.54
CA ASN A 112 27.18 11.40 7.41
C ASN A 112 27.54 10.98 5.97
N TRP A 113 26.59 11.05 5.04
CA TRP A 113 26.71 10.59 3.65
C TRP A 113 27.36 9.21 3.53
N SER A 114 26.99 8.29 4.42
CA SER A 114 27.54 6.92 4.43
C SER A 114 26.48 5.89 4.82
N LEU A 115 26.61 4.70 4.23
CA LEU A 115 25.82 3.53 4.62
C LEU A 115 26.33 2.84 5.89
N ASP A 116 27.53 3.17 6.37
CA ASP A 116 28.12 2.48 7.53
C ASP A 116 27.44 2.86 8.85
N GLY A 117 26.84 4.06 8.91
CA GLY A 117 26.18 4.58 10.11
C GLY A 117 24.68 4.28 10.21
N VAL A 118 24.11 3.47 9.32
CA VAL A 118 22.68 3.17 9.30
C VAL A 118 22.34 1.92 10.11
N LEU A 119 21.08 1.78 10.53
CA LEU A 119 20.62 0.65 11.32
C LEU A 119 20.21 -0.55 10.46
N ASN A 120 19.95 -0.34 9.16
CA ASN A 120 19.48 -1.36 8.21
C ASN A 120 18.23 -2.12 8.72
N ARG A 121 17.32 -1.37 9.35
CA ARG A 121 16.04 -1.87 9.86
C ARG A 121 14.94 -0.92 9.42
N ASN A 122 13.74 -1.45 9.17
CA ASN A 122 12.60 -0.57 8.93
C ASN A 122 12.28 0.24 10.21
N ASP A 123 11.67 1.41 10.02
CA ASP A 123 11.43 2.36 11.10
C ASP A 123 10.59 1.74 12.22
N ARG A 124 9.63 0.88 11.89
CA ARG A 124 8.82 0.16 12.90
C ARG A 124 9.69 -0.69 13.83
N ALA A 125 10.67 -1.38 13.28
CA ALA A 125 11.57 -2.25 14.04
C ALA A 125 12.53 -1.44 14.93
N ILE A 126 12.93 -0.24 14.49
CA ILE A 126 13.72 0.71 15.28
C ILE A 126 12.86 1.24 16.44
N LEU A 127 11.68 1.78 16.12
CA LEU A 127 10.75 2.38 17.08
C LEU A 127 10.26 1.39 18.13
N ARG A 128 10.17 0.09 17.81
CA ARG A 128 9.85 -0.95 18.80
C ARG A 128 10.77 -0.94 20.02
N GLY A 129 12.06 -0.62 19.83
CA GLY A 129 13.04 -0.56 20.92
C GLY A 129 13.05 0.76 21.70
N LEU A 130 12.45 1.81 21.13
CA LEU A 130 12.50 3.17 21.67
C LEU A 130 11.20 3.57 22.39
N MET A 131 10.06 3.13 21.88
CA MET A 131 8.74 3.56 22.35
C MET A 131 8.20 2.70 23.51
N LYS A 132 7.68 3.36 24.55
CA LYS A 132 6.90 2.75 25.63
C LYS A 132 5.43 2.66 25.26
N VAL A 133 4.71 1.71 25.87
CA VAL A 133 3.27 1.52 25.61
C VAL A 133 2.51 2.81 25.95
N GLY A 134 1.65 3.25 25.04
CA GLY A 134 0.93 4.53 25.16
C GLY A 134 1.61 5.71 24.47
N GLU A 135 2.86 5.58 24.04
CA GLU A 135 3.53 6.61 23.25
C GLU A 135 3.16 6.47 21.77
N TYR A 136 3.15 7.61 21.07
CA TYR A 136 3.12 7.68 19.62
C TYR A 136 4.37 8.39 19.10
N PHE A 137 4.73 8.13 17.85
CA PHE A 137 5.80 8.78 17.13
C PHE A 137 5.24 9.40 15.87
N ASP A 138 5.61 10.66 15.65
CA ASP A 138 5.27 11.48 14.50
C ASP A 138 6.56 11.87 13.78
N TYR A 139 6.59 11.72 12.45
CA TYR A 139 7.76 12.14 11.69
C TYR A 139 7.92 13.66 11.67
N ASP A 140 6.83 14.42 11.74
CA ASP A 140 6.87 15.89 11.67
C ASP A 140 7.57 16.49 12.90
N ASP A 141 7.58 15.77 14.02
CA ASP A 141 8.29 16.16 15.24
C ASP A 141 9.82 15.88 15.15
N PHE A 142 10.25 15.08 14.18
CA PHE A 142 11.62 14.55 14.09
C PHE A 142 12.37 14.95 12.81
N LEU A 143 11.67 15.14 11.68
CA LEU A 143 12.27 15.35 10.36
C LEU A 143 12.01 16.76 9.85
N ASP A 144 13.03 17.33 9.20
CA ASP A 144 12.94 18.64 8.55
C ASP A 144 12.11 18.59 7.24
N PHE A 145 11.95 17.40 6.66
CA PHE A 145 11.28 17.14 5.40
C PHE A 145 10.43 15.86 5.47
N HIS A 146 9.49 15.73 4.53
CA HIS A 146 8.56 14.60 4.50
C HIS A 146 9.27 13.24 4.53
N TYR A 147 8.78 12.30 5.34
CA TYR A 147 9.43 11.01 5.62
C TYR A 147 9.72 10.18 4.36
N LEU A 148 8.89 10.31 3.31
CA LEU A 148 9.12 9.62 2.04
C LEU A 148 10.41 10.08 1.34
N LEU A 149 10.81 11.34 1.52
CA LEU A 149 12.06 11.85 0.95
C LEU A 149 13.27 11.19 1.61
N TYR A 150 13.28 11.07 2.93
CA TYR A 150 14.32 10.34 3.63
C TYR A 150 14.29 8.83 3.33
N SER A 151 13.11 8.22 3.27
CA SER A 151 13.00 6.80 2.90
C SER A 151 13.48 6.55 1.46
N GLY A 152 13.25 7.49 0.55
CA GLY A 152 13.77 7.47 -0.83
C GLY A 152 15.28 7.68 -0.87
N LEU A 153 15.82 8.59 -0.06
CA LEU A 153 17.26 8.82 0.09
C LEU A 153 17.99 7.52 0.45
N LYS A 154 17.52 6.77 1.45
CA LYS A 154 18.08 5.46 1.80
C LYS A 154 18.00 4.47 0.63
N SER A 155 16.85 4.45 -0.05
CA SER A 155 16.56 3.48 -1.12
C SER A 155 17.42 3.72 -2.38
N TRP A 156 17.75 4.98 -2.67
CA TRP A 156 18.48 5.38 -3.88
C TRP A 156 19.87 5.95 -3.58
N PHE A 157 20.39 5.73 -2.38
CA PHE A 157 21.60 6.40 -1.90
C PHE A 157 22.80 6.24 -2.85
N ARG A 158 23.08 5.02 -3.33
CA ARG A 158 24.23 4.76 -4.22
C ARG A 158 24.20 5.56 -5.53
N GLU A 159 22.99 5.89 -6.01
CA GLU A 159 22.82 6.73 -7.18
C GLU A 159 22.96 8.21 -6.80
N ILE A 160 22.25 8.62 -5.73
CA ILE A 160 22.26 10.00 -5.22
C ILE A 160 23.68 10.45 -4.85
N GLU A 161 24.46 9.57 -4.21
CA GLU A 161 25.85 9.83 -3.81
C GLU A 161 26.70 10.33 -4.98
N ARG A 162 26.52 9.75 -6.17
CA ARG A 162 27.22 10.17 -7.39
C ARG A 162 26.74 11.54 -7.87
N GLU A 163 25.43 11.80 -7.78
CA GLU A 163 24.85 13.08 -8.18
C GLU A 163 25.25 14.23 -7.26
N ILE A 164 25.37 13.99 -5.95
CA ILE A 164 25.70 15.02 -4.96
C ILE A 164 27.20 15.23 -4.78
N ALA A 165 28.05 14.32 -5.24
CA ALA A 165 29.51 14.40 -5.08
C ALA A 165 30.11 15.70 -5.67
N LYS A 166 29.50 16.26 -6.71
CA LYS A 166 29.92 17.51 -7.36
C LYS A 166 29.52 18.79 -6.60
N TRP A 167 28.64 18.68 -5.59
CA TRP A 167 28.08 19.81 -4.88
C TRP A 167 28.80 20.06 -3.55
N PRO A 168 28.88 21.33 -3.09
CA PRO A 168 29.42 21.66 -1.78
C PRO A 168 28.55 21.06 -0.66
N GLU A 169 29.17 20.77 0.49
CA GLU A 169 28.52 20.09 1.63
C GLU A 169 27.20 20.75 2.05
N SER A 170 27.14 22.09 2.05
CA SER A 170 25.94 22.87 2.40
C SER A 170 24.75 22.62 1.47
N GLU A 171 24.98 22.20 0.22
CA GLU A 171 23.94 21.99 -0.79
C GLU A 171 23.57 20.52 -0.97
N LYS A 172 24.39 19.59 -0.49
CA LYS A 172 24.20 18.15 -0.73
C LYS A 172 22.83 17.65 -0.28
N LEU A 173 22.37 18.08 0.89
CA LEU A 173 21.06 17.67 1.41
C LEU A 173 19.92 18.11 0.49
N ARG A 174 19.88 19.39 0.15
CA ARG A 174 18.86 19.95 -0.75
C ARG A 174 18.86 19.21 -2.08
N ARG A 175 20.04 19.02 -2.70
CA ARG A 175 20.17 18.32 -3.99
C ARG A 175 19.76 16.85 -3.92
N ALA A 176 20.12 16.16 -2.84
CA ALA A 176 19.71 14.78 -2.63
C ALA A 176 18.19 14.65 -2.53
N LEU A 177 17.55 15.51 -1.74
CA LEU A 177 16.10 15.47 -1.55
C LEU A 177 15.34 15.92 -2.80
N GLU A 178 15.85 16.92 -3.55
CA GLU A 178 15.31 17.30 -4.88
C GLU A 178 15.32 16.10 -5.84
N HIS A 179 16.42 15.36 -5.93
CA HIS A 179 16.52 14.16 -6.77
C HIS A 179 15.53 13.07 -6.36
N VAL A 180 15.37 12.86 -5.04
CA VAL A 180 14.36 11.92 -4.52
C VAL A 180 12.95 12.38 -4.86
N GLU A 181 12.66 13.67 -4.69
CA GLU A 181 11.34 14.25 -4.98
C GLU A 181 10.98 14.06 -6.46
N GLU A 182 11.89 14.40 -7.37
CA GLU A 182 11.70 14.22 -8.82
C GLU A 182 11.39 12.76 -9.17
N LYS A 183 12.14 11.82 -8.59
CA LYS A 183 11.87 10.39 -8.77
C LYS A 183 10.53 9.95 -8.22
N LEU A 184 10.16 10.40 -7.02
CA LEU A 184 8.85 10.08 -6.44
C LEU A 184 7.71 10.67 -7.29
N ARG A 185 7.85 11.91 -7.77
CA ARG A 185 6.91 12.56 -8.69
C ARG A 185 6.77 11.74 -9.98
N LEU A 186 7.87 11.27 -10.56
CA LEU A 186 7.86 10.41 -11.74
C LEU A 186 7.16 9.06 -11.47
N GLN A 187 7.47 8.39 -10.36
CA GLN A 187 6.84 7.10 -10.02
C GLN A 187 5.34 7.25 -9.78
N ILE A 188 4.94 8.26 -9.00
CA ILE A 188 3.53 8.53 -8.67
C ILE A 188 2.74 8.89 -9.92
N SER A 189 3.25 9.81 -10.74
CA SER A 189 2.57 10.19 -11.99
C SER A 189 2.46 9.02 -12.96
N THR A 190 3.52 8.23 -13.09
CA THR A 190 3.52 7.02 -13.93
C THR A 190 2.46 6.01 -13.47
N ASP A 191 2.25 5.87 -12.15
CA ASP A 191 1.29 4.93 -11.58
C ASP A 191 -0.15 5.47 -11.50
N LEU A 192 -0.37 6.77 -11.34
CA LEU A 192 -1.69 7.35 -11.05
C LEU A 192 -2.24 8.34 -12.07
N CYS A 193 -1.46 8.75 -13.08
CA CYS A 193 -1.93 9.68 -14.12
C CYS A 193 -2.08 9.00 -15.49
N PRO A 194 -3.01 9.44 -16.36
CA PRO A 194 -3.11 8.92 -17.72
C PRO A 194 -1.89 9.34 -18.56
N LYS A 195 -1.68 8.66 -19.70
CA LYS A 195 -0.69 9.12 -20.70
C LYS A 195 -1.05 10.53 -21.17
N GLY A 196 -0.07 11.42 -21.19
CA GLY A 196 -0.27 12.81 -21.60
C GLY A 196 -0.88 13.72 -20.53
N ALA A 197 -0.97 13.27 -19.27
CA ALA A 197 -1.40 14.13 -18.16
C ALA A 197 -0.57 15.42 -18.09
N SER A 198 -1.27 16.53 -17.84
CA SER A 198 -0.67 17.84 -17.61
C SER A 198 0.21 17.84 -16.36
N ASP A 199 1.16 18.77 -16.26
CA ASP A 199 2.02 18.87 -15.08
C ASP A 199 1.20 19.21 -13.82
N ARG A 200 0.11 19.96 -13.98
CA ARG A 200 -0.85 20.21 -12.90
C ARG A 200 -1.45 18.91 -12.35
N GLU A 201 -1.91 18.01 -13.20
CA GLU A 201 -2.49 16.72 -12.76
C GLU A 201 -1.45 15.85 -12.05
N LYS A 202 -0.20 15.84 -12.55
CA LYS A 202 0.91 15.11 -11.90
C LYS A 202 1.23 15.69 -10.53
N ASP A 203 1.24 17.01 -10.39
CA ASP A 203 1.51 17.70 -9.13
C ASP A 203 0.37 17.56 -8.13
N GLU A 204 -0.88 17.51 -8.59
CA GLU A 204 -2.04 17.18 -7.75
C GLU A 204 -1.94 15.74 -7.23
N ALA A 205 -1.65 14.76 -8.09
CA ALA A 205 -1.46 13.37 -7.67
C ALA A 205 -0.27 13.21 -6.70
N PHE A 206 0.84 13.91 -6.96
CA PHE A 206 2.01 13.90 -6.08
C PHE A 206 1.68 14.41 -4.68
N ARG A 207 1.08 15.61 -4.58
CA ARG A 207 0.67 16.18 -3.30
C ARG A 207 -0.34 15.31 -2.57
N GLU A 208 -1.30 14.75 -3.31
CA GLU A 208 -2.33 13.88 -2.73
C GLU A 208 -1.72 12.63 -2.09
N VAL A 209 -0.75 11.97 -2.75
CA VAL A 209 -0.09 10.77 -2.20
C VAL A 209 0.79 11.09 -0.98
N LEU A 210 1.38 12.29 -0.92
CA LEU A 210 2.22 12.73 0.19
C LEU A 210 1.42 13.32 1.37
N SER A 211 0.18 13.72 1.14
CA SER A 211 -0.64 14.39 2.16
C SER A 211 -0.98 13.57 3.42
N PRO A 212 -1.12 12.21 3.41
CA PRO A 212 -1.52 11.50 4.61
C PRO A 212 -0.45 11.56 5.69
N LYS A 213 -0.85 12.01 6.88
CA LYS A 213 0.02 12.05 8.04
C LYS A 213 0.25 10.66 8.60
N ARG A 214 1.50 10.21 8.66
CA ARG A 214 1.87 8.87 9.13
C ARG A 214 2.37 8.89 10.57
N LEU A 215 1.74 8.08 11.42
CA LEU A 215 2.10 7.93 12.83
C LEU A 215 2.44 6.47 13.16
N TYR A 216 3.25 6.27 14.20
CA TYR A 216 3.42 4.98 14.84
C TYR A 216 2.88 5.03 16.26
N LEU A 217 2.17 4.00 16.70
CA LEU A 217 1.59 3.91 18.03
C LEU A 217 2.07 2.66 18.73
N ARG A 218 2.56 2.79 19.96
CA ARG A 218 2.92 1.65 20.79
C ARG A 218 1.71 1.14 21.57
N LEU A 219 0.93 0.29 20.93
CA LEU A 219 -0.34 -0.23 21.48
C LEU A 219 -0.19 -1.39 22.47
N SER A 220 0.88 -2.18 22.36
CA SER A 220 1.10 -3.39 23.17
C SER A 220 2.55 -3.48 23.62
N ARG A 221 2.85 -4.11 24.76
CA ARG A 221 4.23 -4.39 25.18
C ARG A 221 4.92 -5.51 24.38
N TYR A 222 4.13 -6.38 23.74
CA TYR A 222 4.62 -7.61 23.13
C TYR A 222 4.81 -7.50 21.61
N ALA A 223 3.94 -6.72 20.96
CA ALA A 223 3.95 -6.55 19.51
C ALA A 223 4.97 -5.49 19.05
N SER A 224 4.98 -5.14 17.77
CA SER A 224 5.64 -3.92 17.25
C SER A 224 4.67 -2.74 17.27
N PRO A 225 5.12 -1.48 17.14
CA PRO A 225 4.21 -0.34 16.98
C PRO A 225 3.29 -0.51 15.76
N ALA A 226 2.01 -0.18 15.92
CA ALA A 226 1.07 -0.04 14.81
C ALA A 226 1.47 1.17 13.99
N CYS A 227 1.45 1.06 12.66
CA CYS A 227 1.67 2.19 11.77
C CYS A 227 0.31 2.59 11.19
N ILE A 228 -0.02 3.87 11.24
CA ILE A 228 -1.28 4.39 10.70
C ILE A 228 -1.05 5.59 9.79
N GLU A 229 -2.04 5.88 8.94
CA GLU A 229 -2.20 7.19 8.30
C GLU A 229 -3.54 7.80 8.69
N LEU A 230 -3.54 9.10 8.98
CA LEU A 230 -4.77 9.86 9.25
C LEU A 230 -5.31 10.45 7.94
N GLY A 231 -6.61 10.34 7.74
CA GLY A 231 -7.33 11.06 6.69
C GLY A 231 -7.43 12.55 6.99
N ASP A 232 -7.68 13.36 5.97
CA ASP A 232 -7.78 14.81 6.08
C ASP A 232 -8.92 15.18 7.04
N GLY A 233 -8.63 16.03 8.04
CA GLY A 233 -9.62 16.47 9.02
C GLY A 233 -10.01 15.43 10.08
N THR A 234 -9.37 14.25 10.09
CA THR A 234 -9.59 13.25 11.15
C THR A 234 -9.08 13.80 12.48
N ASP A 235 -9.92 13.74 13.52
CA ASP A 235 -9.54 14.11 14.88
C ASP A 235 -8.46 13.15 15.42
N PRO A 236 -7.22 13.62 15.62
CA PRO A 236 -6.14 12.78 16.11
C PRO A 236 -6.42 12.26 17.52
N GLU A 237 -7.03 13.06 18.40
CA GLU A 237 -7.25 12.65 19.79
C GLU A 237 -8.26 11.50 19.86
N LEU A 238 -9.36 11.61 19.10
CA LEU A 238 -10.34 10.53 18.96
C LEU A 238 -9.71 9.27 18.37
N ALA A 239 -8.97 9.40 17.27
CA ALA A 239 -8.34 8.27 16.59
C ALA A 239 -7.35 7.55 17.50
N LEU A 240 -6.40 8.28 18.10
CA LEU A 240 -5.38 7.70 18.99
C LEU A 240 -6.03 7.06 20.22
N SER A 241 -7.00 7.71 20.84
CA SER A 241 -7.73 7.19 22.01
C SER A 241 -8.48 5.89 21.68
N TYR A 242 -9.15 5.84 20.54
CA TYR A 242 -9.85 4.64 20.07
C TYR A 242 -8.87 3.48 19.83
N LEU A 243 -7.77 3.73 19.10
CA LEU A 243 -6.78 2.71 18.78
C LEU A 243 -6.09 2.16 20.04
N MET A 244 -5.79 3.02 21.01
CA MET A 244 -5.23 2.61 22.31
C MET A 244 -6.19 1.71 23.10
N LYS A 245 -7.49 2.00 23.08
CA LYS A 245 -8.50 1.20 23.81
C LYS A 245 -8.89 -0.10 23.09
N SER A 246 -8.83 -0.11 21.77
CA SER A 246 -9.23 -1.25 20.93
C SER A 246 -8.09 -2.18 20.55
N ALA A 247 -6.88 -1.96 21.09
CA ALA A 247 -5.71 -2.73 20.72
C ALA A 247 -5.79 -4.21 21.13
N ASN A 248 -5.48 -5.11 20.20
CA ASN A 248 -5.18 -6.51 20.49
C ASN A 248 -3.76 -6.61 21.08
N PRO A 249 -3.59 -7.09 22.32
CA PRO A 249 -2.27 -7.19 22.95
C PRO A 249 -1.29 -8.11 22.21
N THR A 250 -1.79 -9.12 21.48
CA THR A 250 -0.97 -10.12 20.80
C THR A 250 -0.38 -9.56 19.51
N THR A 251 -1.22 -8.96 18.66
CA THR A 251 -0.81 -8.45 17.34
C THR A 251 -0.30 -7.02 17.39
N GLY A 252 -0.74 -6.24 18.38
CA GLY A 252 -0.47 -4.80 18.47
C GLY A 252 -1.25 -3.98 17.44
N LEU A 253 -2.32 -4.53 16.88
CA LEU A 253 -3.22 -3.87 15.93
C LEU A 253 -4.60 -3.64 16.58
N PRO A 254 -5.45 -2.78 16.01
CA PRO A 254 -6.84 -2.65 16.46
C PRO A 254 -7.60 -3.97 16.29
N PHE A 255 -8.32 -4.39 17.32
CA PHE A 255 -9.03 -5.67 17.38
C PHE A 255 -10.00 -5.85 16.22
N SER A 256 -10.67 -4.78 15.79
CA SER A 256 -11.60 -4.82 14.65
C SER A 256 -10.91 -5.19 13.33
N ILE A 257 -9.65 -4.80 13.14
CA ILE A 257 -8.87 -5.16 11.95
C ILE A 257 -8.52 -6.65 11.99
N ASP A 258 -8.05 -7.15 13.13
CA ASP A 258 -7.75 -8.58 13.28
C ASP A 258 -9.00 -9.45 13.09
N LEU A 259 -10.15 -9.01 13.62
CA LEU A 259 -11.41 -9.74 13.48
C LEU A 259 -11.86 -9.84 12.02
N ILE A 260 -11.81 -8.73 11.27
CA ILE A 260 -12.20 -8.74 9.85
C ILE A 260 -11.23 -9.59 9.05
N ASP A 261 -9.92 -9.50 9.31
CA ASP A 261 -8.91 -10.37 8.69
C ASP A 261 -9.22 -11.85 8.87
N GLU A 262 -9.56 -12.26 10.09
CA GLU A 262 -9.91 -13.65 10.38
C GLU A 262 -11.17 -14.09 9.62
N LEU A 263 -12.17 -13.21 9.52
CA LEU A 263 -13.44 -13.49 8.83
C LEU A 263 -13.32 -13.58 7.30
N ILE A 264 -12.41 -12.81 6.70
CA ILE A 264 -12.25 -12.77 5.23
C ILE A 264 -11.07 -13.62 4.73
N SER A 265 -10.31 -14.23 5.65
CA SER A 265 -9.22 -15.13 5.30
C SER A 265 -9.76 -16.45 4.75
N PHE A 266 -9.23 -16.87 3.60
CA PHE A 266 -9.57 -18.15 3.00
C PHE A 266 -8.73 -19.29 3.59
N ASP A 267 -9.39 -20.41 3.92
CA ASP A 267 -8.68 -21.66 4.19
C ASP A 267 -7.96 -22.10 2.91
N ARG A 268 -6.71 -22.56 3.04
CA ARG A 268 -5.93 -23.13 1.94
C ARG A 268 -6.66 -24.28 1.26
N ARG A 269 -7.49 -25.04 2.00
CA ARG A 269 -8.32 -26.11 1.46
C ARG A 269 -9.33 -25.59 0.46
N LEU A 270 -9.99 -24.46 0.75
CA LEU A 270 -10.95 -23.86 -0.18
C LEU A 270 -10.28 -23.37 -1.47
N ALA A 271 -9.05 -22.86 -1.38
CA ALA A 271 -8.29 -22.50 -2.57
C ALA A 271 -7.95 -23.73 -3.44
N SER A 272 -7.66 -24.88 -2.82
CA SER A 272 -7.47 -26.15 -3.53
C SER A 272 -8.77 -26.62 -4.17
N GLU A 273 -9.88 -26.64 -3.42
CA GLU A 273 -11.20 -27.05 -3.95
C GLU A 273 -11.65 -26.16 -5.11
N PHE A 274 -11.37 -24.86 -5.04
CA PHE A 274 -11.64 -23.95 -6.15
C PHE A 274 -10.78 -24.26 -7.37
N ALA A 275 -9.48 -24.52 -7.18
CA ALA A 275 -8.60 -24.91 -8.27
C ALA A 275 -9.09 -26.21 -8.93
N ASP A 276 -9.43 -27.22 -8.13
CA ASP A 276 -9.95 -28.51 -8.60
C ASP A 276 -11.27 -28.35 -9.38
N GLU A 277 -12.18 -27.49 -8.93
CA GLU A 277 -13.44 -27.20 -9.63
C GLU A 277 -13.19 -26.47 -10.96
N ILE A 278 -12.26 -25.51 -11.02
CA ILE A 278 -11.92 -24.84 -12.28
C ILE A 278 -11.24 -25.81 -13.25
N GLU A 279 -10.31 -26.63 -12.76
CA GLU A 279 -9.65 -27.68 -13.56
C GLU A 279 -10.68 -28.64 -14.15
N ALA A 280 -11.59 -29.16 -13.31
CA ALA A 280 -12.67 -30.06 -13.75
C ALA A 280 -13.57 -29.40 -14.80
N ARG A 281 -13.93 -28.12 -14.64
CA ARG A 281 -14.75 -27.39 -15.63
C ARG A 281 -14.04 -27.20 -16.95
N LEU A 282 -12.75 -26.89 -16.94
CA LEU A 282 -11.95 -26.71 -18.16
C LEU A 282 -11.76 -28.03 -18.90
N LEU A 283 -11.58 -29.14 -18.17
CA LEU A 283 -11.51 -30.48 -18.76
C LEU A 283 -12.83 -30.95 -19.39
N LEU A 284 -13.96 -30.38 -18.97
CA LEU A 284 -15.27 -30.64 -19.57
C LEU A 284 -15.53 -29.80 -20.83
N ASP A 285 -14.66 -28.83 -21.13
CA ASP A 285 -14.75 -28.03 -22.35
C ASP A 285 -14.10 -28.78 -23.53
N GLY A 286 -14.93 -29.19 -24.49
CA GLY A 286 -14.49 -29.96 -25.65
C GLY A 286 -13.61 -29.19 -26.65
N GLU A 287 -13.45 -27.87 -26.49
CA GLU A 287 -12.55 -27.05 -27.29
C GLU A 287 -11.12 -26.96 -26.71
N LEU A 288 -10.92 -27.39 -25.45
CA LEU A 288 -9.63 -27.33 -24.77
C LEU A 288 -8.92 -28.69 -24.79
N ASP A 289 -7.59 -28.64 -24.96
CA ASP A 289 -6.74 -29.81 -24.88
C ASP A 289 -6.48 -30.20 -23.41
N ALA A 290 -6.78 -31.45 -23.06
CA ALA A 290 -6.67 -31.93 -21.68
C ALA A 290 -5.23 -31.87 -21.15
N ASP A 291 -4.23 -32.22 -21.98
CA ASP A 291 -2.81 -32.18 -21.57
C ASP A 291 -2.35 -30.75 -21.29
N SER A 292 -2.82 -29.77 -22.07
CA SER A 292 -2.58 -28.35 -21.81
C SER A 292 -3.22 -27.88 -20.51
N VAL A 293 -4.48 -28.28 -20.22
CA VAL A 293 -5.17 -27.91 -18.97
C VAL A 293 -4.44 -28.49 -17.76
N TYR A 294 -4.03 -29.77 -17.80
CA TYR A 294 -3.24 -30.36 -16.73
C TYR A 294 -1.90 -29.65 -16.52
N GLY A 295 -1.20 -29.29 -17.59
CA GLY A 295 0.07 -28.57 -17.53
C GLY A 295 -0.05 -27.18 -16.87
N ASP A 296 -1.13 -26.45 -17.16
CA ASP A 296 -1.38 -25.13 -16.55
C ASP A 296 -1.67 -25.23 -15.04
N PHE A 297 -2.37 -26.30 -14.62
CA PHE A 297 -2.72 -26.53 -13.21
C PHE A 297 -1.61 -27.22 -12.40
N GLU A 298 -0.61 -27.84 -13.03
CA GLU A 298 0.51 -28.48 -12.33
C GLU A 298 1.28 -27.51 -11.39
N SER A 299 1.31 -26.22 -11.73
CA SER A 299 1.95 -25.18 -10.92
C SER A 299 1.03 -24.50 -9.89
N ILE A 300 -0.27 -24.77 -9.97
CA ILE A 300 -1.33 -24.10 -9.19
C ILE A 300 -1.96 -25.06 -8.19
N ASN A 301 -2.08 -26.34 -8.53
CA ASN A 301 -2.68 -27.37 -7.71
C ASN A 301 -1.67 -27.83 -6.63
N PRO A 302 -1.92 -27.55 -5.33
CA PRO A 302 -1.01 -27.93 -4.24
C PRO A 302 -0.94 -29.44 -3.98
N GLN A 303 -1.58 -30.29 -4.81
CA GLN A 303 -1.70 -31.73 -4.61
C GLN A 303 -0.55 -32.61 -5.12
N LYS A 304 0.52 -32.06 -5.72
CA LYS A 304 1.76 -32.86 -5.83
C LYS A 304 2.60 -32.66 -4.57
N PRO A 305 2.67 -33.66 -3.66
CA PRO A 305 3.58 -33.56 -2.53
C PRO A 305 5.01 -33.38 -3.05
N GLU A 306 5.78 -32.47 -2.44
CA GLU A 306 7.24 -32.63 -2.41
C GLU A 306 7.61 -33.90 -1.63
#